data_AF-A0A9P5VPP9-F1
#
_entry.id   AF-A0A9P5VPP9-F1
#
_cell.length_a   1.000
_cell.length_b   1.000
_cell.length_c   1.000
_cell.angle_alpha   90.00
_cell.angle_beta   90.00
_cell.angle_gamma   90.00
#
_symmetry.space_group_name_H-M   'P 1'
#
loop_
_entity.id
_entity.type
_entity.pdbx_description
1 polymer ?
#
loop_
_entity_poly.entity_id
_entity_poly.type
_entity_poly.pdbx_seq_one_letter_code
_entity_poly.pdbx_strand_id
1 'polypeptide(L)'
;MIYKTTPATTLYLHHKSNHENKVTGNKCHDSDNDWIITRPEQDILDLAVSEARPKRKTHLKWKDVFWLRHANTGRYLHTLKTSQGFEVSAVEGLHSNNDWIVEETTWLREHILSDE
;
A
#
# COMPACT_ATOMS: atom_id res chain seq x y z
N MET A 1 -6.71 -0.60 5.89
CA MET A 1 -6.95 0.80 5.49
C MET A 1 -5.69 1.62 5.74
N ILE A 2 -5.22 2.36 4.74
CA ILE A 2 -4.00 3.19 4.83
C ILE A 2 -4.42 4.65 4.78
N TYR A 3 -3.96 5.43 5.75
CA TYR A 3 -4.33 6.84 5.86
C TYR A 3 -3.19 7.66 6.45
N LYS A 4 -3.26 8.97 6.21
CA LYS A 4 -2.47 9.98 6.91
C LYS A 4 -3.39 10.83 7.76
N THR A 5 -3.13 10.85 9.06
CA THR A 5 -3.80 11.74 10.02
C THR A 5 -2.93 12.96 10.30
N THR A 6 -3.60 14.10 10.41
CA THR A 6 -3.11 15.33 11.04
C THR A 6 -4.10 15.68 12.15
N PRO A 7 -3.76 16.56 13.10
CA PRO A 7 -4.72 16.98 14.13
C PRO A 7 -6.04 17.53 13.55
N ALA A 8 -6.03 18.06 12.32
CA ALA A 8 -7.21 18.66 11.70
C ALA A 8 -7.94 17.76 10.69
N THR A 9 -7.28 16.75 10.11
CA THR A 9 -7.86 15.95 9.01
C THR A 9 -7.25 14.55 8.89
N THR A 10 -8.07 13.60 8.43
CA THR A 10 -7.65 12.28 7.97
C THR A 10 -7.80 12.22 6.46
N LEU A 11 -6.75 11.75 5.77
CA LEU A 11 -6.79 11.46 4.33
C LEU A 11 -6.53 9.98 4.09
N TYR A 12 -7.48 9.31 3.44
CA TYR A 12 -7.40 7.91 3.04
C TYR A 12 -6.68 7.80 1.69
N LEU A 13 -5.78 6.82 1.57
CA LEU A 13 -5.15 6.49 0.30
C LEU A 13 -6.24 6.01 -0.67
N HIS A 14 -6.41 6.72 -1.78
CA HIS A 14 -7.56 6.54 -2.67
C HIS A 14 -7.12 6.37 -4.13
N HIS A 15 -7.74 5.43 -4.83
CA HIS A 15 -7.60 5.28 -6.27
C HIS A 15 -8.94 4.89 -6.88
N LYS A 16 -9.31 5.53 -7.99
CA LYS A 16 -10.58 5.30 -8.66
C LYS A 16 -10.34 4.91 -10.12
N SER A 17 -11.08 3.90 -10.60
CA SER A 17 -10.86 3.25 -11.90
C SER A 17 -10.93 4.18 -13.11
N ASN A 18 -11.70 5.27 -13.03
CA ASN A 18 -11.88 6.23 -14.11
C ASN A 18 -10.78 7.31 -14.18
N HIS A 19 -9.81 7.34 -13.25
CA HIS A 19 -8.74 8.34 -13.21
C HIS A 19 -7.40 7.79 -13.73
N GLU A 20 -7.49 6.95 -14.75
CA GLU A 20 -6.47 6.21 -15.50
C GLU A 20 -5.32 5.56 -14.74
N ASN A 21 -4.62 6.21 -13.80
CA ASN A 21 -3.68 5.60 -12.83
C ASN A 21 -3.47 6.46 -11.56
N LYS A 22 -4.25 7.53 -11.36
CA LYS A 22 -4.00 8.53 -10.32
C LYS A 22 -4.28 7.97 -8.92
N VAL A 23 -3.36 8.23 -8.00
CA VAL A 23 -3.53 7.98 -6.56
C VAL A 23 -3.64 9.31 -5.83
N THR A 24 -4.57 9.41 -4.88
CA THR A 24 -4.89 10.66 -4.17
C THR A 24 -5.14 10.39 -2.69
N GLY A 25 -5.23 11.46 -1.89
CA GLY A 25 -5.85 11.42 -0.57
C GLY A 25 -7.33 11.81 -0.65
N ASN A 26 -8.23 10.98 -0.13
CA ASN A 26 -9.66 11.28 0.00
C ASN A 26 -10.04 11.56 1.47
N LYS A 27 -10.97 12.48 1.70
CA LYS A 27 -11.47 12.79 3.06
C LYS A 27 -12.59 11.85 3.50
N CYS A 28 -13.33 11.32 2.54
CA CYS A 28 -14.42 10.39 2.80
C CYS A 28 -13.89 8.97 2.79
N HIS A 29 -14.51 8.12 3.60
CA HIS A 29 -14.27 6.68 3.57
C HIS A 29 -15.19 6.03 2.54
N ASP A 30 -14.61 5.39 1.52
CA ASP A 30 -15.32 4.65 0.47
C ASP A 30 -14.53 3.41 0.03
N SER A 31 -15.14 2.59 -0.82
CA SER A 31 -14.53 1.36 -1.33
C SER A 31 -13.28 1.62 -2.18
N ASP A 32 -13.12 2.82 -2.73
CA ASP A 32 -11.93 3.23 -3.50
C ASP A 32 -10.76 3.59 -2.58
N ASN A 33 -10.90 3.40 -1.26
CA ASN A 33 -9.85 3.50 -0.25
C ASN A 33 -9.31 2.14 0.20
N ASP A 34 -9.85 1.05 -0.32
CA ASP A 34 -9.49 -0.29 0.12
C ASP A 34 -8.24 -0.80 -0.61
N TRP A 35 -7.21 -1.13 0.18
CA TRP A 35 -5.94 -1.68 -0.28
C TRP A 35 -5.61 -2.96 0.47
N ILE A 36 -5.13 -3.94 -0.27
CA ILE A 36 -4.71 -5.26 0.21
C ILE A 36 -3.19 -5.25 0.26
N ILE A 37 -2.64 -5.58 1.44
CA ILE A 37 -1.22 -5.82 1.60
C ILE A 37 -0.89 -7.19 1.02
N THR A 38 0.04 -7.22 0.07
CA THR A 38 0.57 -8.44 -0.52
C THR A 38 2.10 -8.49 -0.39
N ARG A 39 2.72 -9.63 -0.69
CA ARG A 39 4.19 -9.76 -0.64
C ARG A 39 4.73 -10.08 -2.04
N PRO A 40 5.85 -9.46 -2.46
CA PRO A 40 6.43 -9.70 -3.78
C PRO A 40 6.60 -11.18 -4.10
N GLU A 41 7.26 -11.93 -3.20
CA GLU A 41 7.51 -13.36 -3.37
C GLU A 41 6.21 -14.19 -3.42
N GLN A 42 5.20 -13.83 -2.62
CA GLN A 42 3.95 -14.58 -2.56
C GLN A 42 3.10 -14.34 -3.81
N ASP A 43 3.01 -13.10 -4.31
CA ASP A 43 2.24 -12.80 -5.52
C ASP A 43 2.91 -13.42 -6.76
N ILE A 44 4.25 -13.44 -6.81
CA ILE A 44 5.00 -14.14 -7.86
C ILE A 44 4.72 -15.65 -7.80
N LEU A 45 4.74 -16.25 -6.61
CA LEU A 45 4.47 -17.68 -6.42
C LEU A 45 2.99 -18.06 -6.64
N ASP A 46 2.04 -17.19 -6.28
CA ASP A 46 0.61 -17.44 -6.50
C ASP A 46 0.26 -17.37 -8.01
N LEU A 47 1.01 -16.59 -8.80
CA LEU A 47 0.93 -16.58 -10.27
C LEU A 47 1.65 -17.78 -10.91
N ALA A 48 2.80 -18.18 -10.37
CA ALA A 48 3.54 -19.34 -10.81
C ALA A 48 2.98 -20.60 -10.16
N VAL A 49 1.87 -21.14 -10.69
CA VAL A 49 1.16 -22.38 -10.28
C VAL A 49 2.07 -23.40 -9.57
N SER A 50 2.30 -23.19 -8.27
CA SER A 50 3.27 -23.96 -7.47
C SER A 50 2.52 -24.64 -6.35
N GLU A 51 2.61 -25.97 -6.32
CA GLU A 51 1.93 -26.83 -5.34
C GLU A 51 2.48 -26.66 -3.91
N ALA A 52 3.61 -25.96 -3.74
CA ALA A 52 4.19 -25.66 -2.44
C ALA A 52 3.91 -24.20 -2.06
N ARG A 53 2.71 -23.92 -1.53
CA ARG A 53 2.42 -22.60 -0.93
C ARG A 53 3.18 -22.48 0.39
N PRO A 54 4.17 -21.58 0.51
CA PRO A 54 4.80 -21.33 1.81
C PRO A 54 3.73 -20.85 2.81
N LYS A 55 3.93 -21.16 4.10
CA LYS A 55 3.02 -20.69 5.16
C LYS A 55 2.91 -19.17 5.07
N ARG A 56 1.71 -18.68 4.77
CA ARG A 56 1.41 -17.24 4.67
C ARG A 56 1.76 -16.60 6.01
N LYS A 57 2.81 -15.78 6.04
CA LYS A 57 3.05 -14.86 7.16
C LYS A 57 1.83 -13.94 7.25
N THR A 58 1.10 -13.95 8.35
CA THR A 58 -0.15 -13.17 8.47
C THR A 58 0.06 -11.72 8.89
N HIS A 59 1.25 -11.39 9.41
CA HIS A 59 1.58 -10.06 9.93
C HIS A 59 2.79 -9.48 9.18
N LEU A 60 2.77 -8.17 8.97
CA LEU A 60 3.95 -7.42 8.56
C LEU A 60 4.85 -7.17 9.77
N LYS A 61 6.16 -7.24 9.56
CA LYS A 61 7.18 -6.84 10.53
C LYS A 61 7.87 -5.57 10.08
N TRP A 62 8.52 -4.89 11.01
CA TRP A 62 9.40 -3.77 10.69
C TRP A 62 10.45 -4.20 9.66
N LYS A 63 10.70 -3.33 8.69
CA LYS A 63 11.55 -3.55 7.51
C LYS A 63 11.07 -4.63 6.53
N ASP A 64 9.88 -5.23 6.71
CA ASP A 64 9.32 -6.10 5.67
C ASP A 64 9.07 -5.28 4.40
N VAL A 65 9.41 -5.88 3.25
CA VAL A 65 8.99 -5.40 1.94
C VAL A 65 7.60 -5.94 1.63
N PHE A 66 6.72 -5.07 1.16
CA PHE A 66 5.35 -5.40 0.80
C PHE A 66 4.88 -4.61 -0.41
N TRP A 67 3.81 -5.10 -1.03
CA TRP A 67 3.08 -4.44 -2.09
C TRP A 67 1.69 -4.03 -1.61
N LEU A 68 1.12 -3.03 -2.27
CA LEU A 68 -0.24 -2.57 -2.01
C LEU A 68 -1.08 -2.72 -3.26
N ARG A 69 -2.02 -3.66 -3.22
CA ARG A 69 -2.96 -3.91 -4.30
C ARG A 69 -4.29 -3.25 -4.02
N HIS A 70 -4.75 -2.37 -4.89
CA HIS A 70 -6.06 -1.75 -4.79
C HIS A 70 -7.16 -2.82 -4.91
N ALA A 71 -8.12 -2.81 -3.99
CA ALA A 71 -9.11 -3.87 -3.87
C ALA A 71 -10.05 -3.95 -5.09
N ASN A 72 -10.49 -2.80 -5.62
CA ASN A 72 -11.47 -2.76 -6.70
C ASN A 72 -10.85 -2.94 -8.08
N THR A 73 -9.61 -2.49 -8.29
CA THR A 73 -8.98 -2.50 -9.62
C THR A 73 -7.89 -3.56 -9.76
N GLY A 74 -7.41 -4.15 -8.66
CA GLY A 74 -6.30 -5.10 -8.67
C GLY A 74 -4.94 -4.47 -8.99
N ARG A 75 -4.88 -3.14 -9.17
CA ARG A 75 -3.66 -2.39 -9.51
C ARG A 75 -2.77 -2.18 -8.29
N TYR A 76 -1.46 -2.11 -8.51
CA TYR A 76 -0.48 -1.96 -7.45
C TYR A 76 -0.05 -0.52 -7.29
N LEU A 77 0.12 -0.08 -6.04
CA LEU A 77 0.72 1.19 -5.71
C LEU A 77 2.17 1.19 -6.19
N HIS A 78 2.50 2.15 -7.02
CA HIS A 78 3.75 2.23 -7.75
C HIS A 78 4.32 3.64 -7.66
N THR A 79 5.64 3.75 -7.68
CA THR A 79 6.31 5.04 -7.79
C THR A 79 7.21 5.14 -9.02
N LEU A 80 7.18 6.30 -9.68
CA LEU A 80 8.05 6.60 -10.81
C LEU A 80 8.81 7.90 -10.55
N LYS A 81 10.13 7.88 -10.81
CA LYS A 81 10.94 9.09 -10.80
C LYS A 81 10.70 9.89 -12.08
N THR A 82 10.28 11.13 -11.94
CA THR A 82 10.09 12.11 -13.02
C THR A 82 11.10 13.24 -12.88
N SER A 83 11.11 14.18 -13.83
CA SER A 83 11.92 15.41 -13.73
C SER A 83 11.52 16.31 -12.57
N GLN A 84 10.30 16.15 -12.04
CA GLN A 84 9.73 16.98 -10.98
C GLN A 84 9.77 16.32 -9.59
N GLY A 85 10.23 15.07 -9.50
CA GLY A 85 10.31 14.33 -8.25
C GLY A 85 9.83 12.88 -8.41
N PHE A 86 9.15 12.36 -7.40
CA PHE A 86 8.54 11.04 -7.46
C PHE A 86 7.02 11.18 -7.61
N GLU A 87 6.46 10.54 -8.62
CA GLU A 87 5.03 10.38 -8.80
C GLU A 87 4.58 9.06 -8.17
N VAL A 88 3.37 9.06 -7.60
CA VAL A 88 2.72 7.87 -7.06
C VAL A 88 1.47 7.58 -7.88
N SER A 89 1.37 6.35 -8.38
CA SER A 89 0.29 5.90 -9.25
C SER A 89 -0.15 4.47 -8.90
N ALA A 90 -1.26 4.03 -9.46
CA ALA A 90 -1.74 2.65 -9.35
C ALA A 90 -1.69 2.00 -10.74
N VAL A 91 -0.83 1.00 -10.92
CA VAL A 91 -0.55 0.40 -12.24
C VAL A 91 -0.88 -1.10 -12.27
N GLU A 92 -1.07 -1.62 -13.47
CA GLU A 92 -1.23 -3.06 -13.69
C GLU A 92 0.12 -3.78 -13.69
N GLY A 93 0.11 -5.02 -13.20
CA GLY A 93 1.28 -5.89 -13.21
C GLY A 93 2.25 -5.69 -12.04
N LEU A 94 3.25 -6.55 -12.02
CA LEU A 94 4.26 -6.63 -10.98
C LEU A 94 5.52 -5.89 -11.45
N HIS A 95 5.93 -4.87 -10.71
CA HIS A 95 7.12 -4.06 -11.03
C HIS A 95 8.02 -3.96 -9.81
N SER A 96 9.33 -3.80 -10.01
CA SER A 96 10.28 -3.55 -8.92
C SER A 96 9.96 -2.27 -8.15
N ASN A 97 9.27 -1.34 -8.79
CA ASN A 97 8.86 -0.06 -8.22
C ASN A 97 7.53 -0.14 -7.43
N ASN A 98 7.00 -1.36 -7.24
CA ASN A 98 5.88 -1.62 -6.34
C ASN A 98 6.36 -1.88 -4.91
N ASP A 99 7.66 -2.05 -4.67
CA ASP A 99 8.23 -2.37 -3.36
C ASP A 99 8.10 -1.19 -2.38
N TRP A 100 7.38 -1.42 -1.27
CA TRP A 100 7.30 -0.52 -0.13
C TRP A 100 7.87 -1.19 1.11
N ILE A 101 8.49 -0.42 1.99
CA ILE A 101 9.11 -0.92 3.23
C ILE A 101 8.29 -0.45 4.43
N VAL A 102 8.01 -1.36 5.35
CA VAL A 102 7.39 -1.00 6.64
C VAL A 102 8.40 -0.29 7.50
N GLU A 103 8.16 0.99 7.73
CA GLU A 103 8.91 1.78 8.71
C GLU A 103 8.02 2.08 9.92
N GLU A 104 8.57 1.85 11.10
CA GLU A 104 7.96 2.34 12.34
C GLU A 104 8.22 3.84 12.41
N THR A 105 7.17 4.66 12.37
CA THR A 105 7.32 6.10 12.58
C THR A 105 7.28 6.38 14.09
N THR A 106 8.18 7.25 14.56
CA THR A 106 8.26 7.68 15.97
C THR A 106 6.95 8.23 16.52
N TRP A 107 6.09 8.80 15.66
CA TRP A 107 4.79 9.36 16.02
C TRP A 107 3.80 8.32 16.58
N LEU A 108 3.86 7.06 16.11
CA LEU A 108 2.98 5.99 16.60
C LEU A 108 3.28 5.62 18.07
N ARG A 109 4.55 5.77 18.47
CA ARG A 109 5.04 5.43 19.82
C ARG A 109 4.61 6.47 20.86
N GLU A 110 4.52 7.74 20.46
CA GLU A 110 4.17 8.85 21.36
C GLU A 110 2.67 9.00 21.60
N HIS A 111 1.77 8.51 20.73
CA HIS A 111 0.31 8.64 20.92
C HIS A 111 -0.38 7.36 21.42
N ILE A 112 0.22 6.18 21.22
CA ILE A 112 -0.36 4.92 21.71
C ILE A 112 0.12 4.62 23.15
N LEU A 113 1.29 5.12 23.54
CA LEU A 113 1.86 4.89 24.88
C LEU A 113 1.79 6.14 25.79
N SER A 114 1.18 7.24 25.34
CA SER A 114 0.94 8.42 26.19
C SER A 114 -0.34 8.36 27.01
N ASP A 115 -1.12 7.28 26.88
CA ASP A 115 -2.30 7.00 27.71
C ASP A 115 -1.96 6.13 28.94
N GLU A 116 -0.68 6.09 29.36
CA GLU A 116 -0.28 5.63 30.71
C GLU A 116 -0.43 6.74 31.76
#